data_AF-A0A9W6S594-F1
#
_entry.id   AF-A0A9W6S594-F1
#
_cell.length_a   1.000
_cell.length_b   1.000
_cell.length_c   1.000
_cell.angle_alpha   90.00
_cell.angle_beta   90.00
_cell.angle_gamma   90.00
#
_symmetry.space_group_name_H-M   'P 1'
#
loop_
_entity.id
_entity.type
_entity.pdbx_description
1 polymer ?
#
loop_
_entity_poly.entity_id
_entity_poly.type
_entity_poly.pdbx_seq_one_letter_code
_entity_poly.pdbx_strand_id
1 'polypeptide(L)'
;MEHPWGMKGVVMPGGRLTQQERQQIAAGLADGLAYAEIARRLDRPTSTITREVSRNGGPAGYRPDLAQRATQQRTHRRRQAAPRGTQAAEQPYGRDAEAVRDYQEALTTVFMASGLPKMMARVLGCLYTTDTGSLTASELAQRLQVSPASVSKAIAFLESLELVRRQRDERRRERYVVDDDLWYQSMIRSARYNDEFIEAARQGVAILGPGTPAATRLENAARFLDFVSEALIRAAEQGREVLYTKAETTADGTAEAGSDHGPASVPTTTA
;
A
#
# COMPACT_ATOMS: atom_id res chain seq x y z
N MET A 1 -40.40 -53.63 0.55
CA MET A 1 -39.32 -52.93 1.28
C MET A 1 -38.35 -52.44 0.22
N GLU A 2 -38.60 -51.28 -0.36
CA GLU A 2 -37.71 -50.64 -1.32
C GLU A 2 -37.76 -49.12 -1.11
N HIS A 3 -36.59 -48.53 -0.90
CA HIS A 3 -36.37 -47.09 -0.81
C HIS A 3 -36.17 -46.51 -2.21
N PRO A 4 -36.83 -45.39 -2.58
CA PRO A 4 -36.35 -44.52 -3.63
C PRO A 4 -35.84 -43.21 -3.02
N TRP A 5 -34.53 -43.06 -2.92
CA TRP A 5 -33.89 -41.77 -2.60
C TRP A 5 -33.99 -40.85 -3.81
N GLY A 6 -34.99 -39.97 -3.80
CA GLY A 6 -35.02 -38.81 -4.68
C GLY A 6 -33.88 -37.86 -4.29
N MET A 7 -32.95 -37.65 -5.22
CA MET A 7 -31.94 -36.60 -5.15
C MET A 7 -32.61 -35.22 -5.09
N LYS A 8 -32.86 -34.72 -3.88
CA LYS A 8 -33.07 -33.28 -3.65
C LYS A 8 -31.70 -32.62 -3.72
N GLY A 9 -31.48 -31.86 -4.79
CA GLY A 9 -30.31 -31.02 -4.98
C GLY A 9 -30.09 -30.14 -3.76
N VAL A 10 -28.95 -30.32 -3.10
CA VAL A 10 -28.48 -29.48 -2.00
C VAL A 10 -28.17 -28.09 -2.58
N VAL A 11 -29.04 -27.11 -2.33
CA VAL A 11 -28.76 -25.70 -2.64
C VAL A 11 -27.96 -25.12 -1.48
N MET A 12 -26.70 -24.77 -1.75
CA MET A 12 -25.81 -24.18 -0.74
C MET A 12 -26.32 -22.78 -0.30
N PRO A 13 -26.55 -22.52 1.00
CA PRO A 13 -27.03 -21.23 1.49
C PRO A 13 -25.86 -20.26 1.65
N GLY A 14 -25.48 -19.61 0.54
CA GLY A 14 -24.47 -18.53 0.57
C GLY A 14 -24.41 -17.65 -0.69
N GLY A 15 -25.28 -17.91 -1.68
CA GLY A 15 -25.34 -17.18 -2.94
C GLY A 15 -25.99 -15.80 -2.83
N ARG A 16 -25.74 -14.93 -3.82
CA ARG A 16 -26.45 -13.65 -3.96
C ARG A 16 -27.93 -13.92 -4.20
N LEU A 17 -28.81 -13.15 -3.56
CA LEU A 17 -30.26 -13.23 -3.82
C LEU A 17 -30.57 -13.00 -5.29
N THR A 18 -31.27 -13.96 -5.88
CA THR A 18 -31.81 -13.94 -7.25
C THR A 18 -32.93 -12.92 -7.39
N GLN A 19 -33.29 -12.60 -8.64
CA GLN A 19 -34.43 -11.74 -8.93
C GLN A 19 -35.74 -12.31 -8.36
N GLN A 20 -35.92 -13.62 -8.47
CA GLN A 20 -37.11 -14.32 -8.00
C GLN A 20 -37.23 -14.26 -6.46
N GLU A 21 -36.13 -14.51 -5.74
CA GLU A 21 -36.11 -14.36 -4.29
C GLU A 21 -36.41 -12.91 -3.87
N ARG A 22 -35.91 -11.92 -4.61
CA ARG A 22 -36.21 -10.49 -4.34
C ARG A 22 -37.69 -10.16 -4.55
N GLN A 23 -38.36 -10.74 -5.55
CA GLN A 23 -39.80 -10.58 -5.76
C GLN A 23 -40.61 -11.21 -4.61
N GLN A 24 -40.19 -12.38 -4.13
CA GLN A 24 -40.83 -13.05 -2.99
C GLN A 24 -40.64 -12.28 -1.67
N ILE A 25 -39.49 -11.62 -1.48
CA ILE A 25 -39.30 -10.67 -0.36
C ILE A 25 -40.31 -9.52 -0.47
N ALA A 26 -40.48 -8.93 -1.66
CA ALA A 26 -41.40 -7.81 -1.85
C ALA A 26 -42.87 -8.21 -1.59
N ALA A 27 -43.28 -9.40 -2.04
CA ALA A 27 -44.60 -9.94 -1.75
C ALA A 27 -44.82 -10.16 -0.24
N GLY A 28 -43.85 -10.79 0.44
CA GLY A 28 -43.94 -11.00 1.88
C GLY A 28 -44.00 -9.70 2.70
N LEU A 29 -43.34 -8.63 2.24
CA LEU A 29 -43.45 -7.31 2.87
C LEU A 29 -44.82 -6.66 2.63
N ALA A 30 -45.40 -6.83 1.45
CA ALA A 30 -46.74 -6.34 1.14
C ALA A 30 -47.82 -7.06 1.97
N ASP A 31 -47.61 -8.34 2.25
CA ASP A 31 -48.47 -9.17 3.12
C ASP A 31 -48.21 -8.92 4.63
N GLY A 32 -47.32 -7.98 4.98
CA GLY A 32 -47.02 -7.63 6.37
C GLY A 32 -46.24 -8.69 7.14
N LEU A 33 -45.61 -9.65 6.45
CA LEU A 33 -44.85 -10.72 7.11
C LEU A 33 -43.57 -10.19 7.77
N ALA A 34 -43.23 -10.78 8.91
CA ALA A 34 -41.96 -10.53 9.58
C ALA A 34 -40.78 -11.08 8.76
N TYR A 35 -39.61 -10.43 8.86
CA TYR A 35 -38.42 -10.81 8.09
C TYR A 35 -37.96 -12.26 8.33
N ALA A 36 -38.15 -12.78 9.54
CA ALA A 36 -37.81 -14.16 9.88
C ALA A 36 -38.69 -15.17 9.12
N GLU A 37 -39.96 -14.84 8.90
CA GLU A 37 -40.88 -15.71 8.16
C GLU A 37 -40.59 -15.69 6.66
N ILE A 38 -40.29 -14.52 6.10
CA ILE A 38 -39.81 -14.38 4.72
C ILE A 38 -38.51 -15.19 4.53
N ALA A 39 -37.59 -15.11 5.48
CA ALA A 39 -36.31 -15.81 5.45
C ALA A 39 -36.48 -17.35 5.45
N ARG A 40 -37.38 -17.89 6.30
CA ARG A 40 -37.69 -19.33 6.30
C ARG A 40 -38.27 -19.81 4.99
N ARG A 41 -39.19 -19.04 4.38
CA ARG A 41 -39.82 -19.41 3.09
C ARG A 41 -38.83 -19.47 1.94
N LEU A 42 -37.77 -18.67 2.02
CA LEU A 42 -36.69 -18.62 1.02
C LEU A 42 -35.51 -19.53 1.32
N ASP A 43 -35.54 -20.25 2.45
CA ASP A 43 -34.40 -21.00 2.99
C ASP A 43 -33.12 -20.13 3.05
N ARG A 44 -33.26 -18.90 3.56
CA ARG A 44 -32.18 -17.92 3.72
C ARG A 44 -32.03 -17.48 5.18
N PRO A 45 -30.82 -17.06 5.60
CA PRO A 45 -30.65 -16.41 6.90
C PRO A 45 -31.47 -15.12 7.00
N THR A 46 -32.11 -14.87 8.15
CA THR A 46 -32.88 -13.64 8.41
C THR A 46 -32.04 -12.37 8.19
N SER A 47 -30.76 -12.42 8.55
CA SER A 47 -29.81 -11.32 8.36
C SER A 47 -29.62 -10.94 6.88
N THR A 48 -29.79 -11.88 5.95
CA THR A 48 -29.73 -11.64 4.50
C THR A 48 -30.92 -10.79 4.07
N ILE A 49 -32.13 -11.13 4.53
CA ILE A 49 -33.36 -10.40 4.21
C ILE A 49 -33.31 -9.00 4.84
N THR A 50 -32.93 -8.88 6.11
CA THR A 50 -32.81 -7.58 6.79
C THR A 50 -31.83 -6.65 6.08
N ARG A 51 -30.64 -7.15 5.72
CA ARG A 51 -29.63 -6.34 5.02
C ARG A 51 -30.04 -5.99 3.59
N GLU A 52 -30.72 -6.90 2.89
CA GLU A 52 -31.25 -6.64 1.55
C GLU A 52 -32.31 -5.53 1.58
N VAL A 53 -33.32 -5.66 2.45
CA VAL A 53 -34.42 -4.69 2.56
C VAL A 53 -33.90 -3.33 3.02
N SER A 54 -33.08 -3.29 4.08
CA SER A 54 -32.52 -2.03 4.60
C SER A 54 -31.66 -1.30 3.56
N ARG A 55 -30.89 -2.03 2.76
CA ARG A 55 -29.99 -1.44 1.75
C ARG A 55 -30.72 -0.93 0.51
N ASN A 56 -31.95 -1.38 0.25
CA ASN A 56 -32.68 -1.06 -0.97
C ASN A 56 -34.02 -0.34 -0.68
N GLY A 57 -34.03 0.56 0.31
CA GLY A 57 -35.16 1.47 0.57
C GLY A 57 -36.03 1.14 1.78
N GLY A 58 -35.67 0.13 2.57
CA GLY A 58 -36.42 -0.26 3.77
C GLY A 58 -37.76 -0.94 3.45
N PRO A 59 -38.49 -1.44 4.47
CA PRO A 59 -39.70 -2.24 4.26
C PRO A 59 -40.80 -1.52 3.47
N ALA A 60 -41.00 -0.22 3.69
CA ALA A 60 -42.01 0.58 2.98
C ALA A 60 -41.60 0.97 1.55
N GLY A 61 -40.29 1.03 1.28
CA GLY A 61 -39.72 1.50 0.00
C GLY A 61 -39.08 0.39 -0.83
N TYR A 62 -39.17 -0.87 -0.43
CA TYR A 62 -38.47 -1.96 -1.10
C TYR A 62 -39.03 -2.21 -2.51
N ARG A 63 -38.13 -2.22 -3.49
CA ARG A 63 -38.44 -2.43 -4.91
C ARG A 63 -37.50 -3.48 -5.50
N PRO A 64 -37.98 -4.67 -5.87
CA PRO A 64 -37.11 -5.80 -6.26
C PRO A 64 -36.30 -5.49 -7.53
N ASP A 65 -36.90 -4.82 -8.51
CA ASP A 65 -36.23 -4.48 -9.77
C ASP A 65 -35.11 -3.45 -9.58
N LEU A 66 -35.32 -2.46 -8.70
CA LEU A 66 -34.27 -1.48 -8.36
C LEU A 66 -33.15 -2.15 -7.58
N ALA A 67 -33.49 -3.04 -6.64
CA ALA A 67 -32.51 -3.79 -5.88
C ALA A 67 -31.63 -4.64 -6.81
N GLN A 68 -32.23 -5.31 -7.80
CA GLN A 68 -31.50 -6.12 -8.77
C GLN A 68 -30.63 -5.28 -9.69
N ARG A 69 -31.15 -4.17 -10.23
CA ARG A 69 -30.36 -3.24 -11.04
C ARG A 69 -29.20 -2.66 -10.23
N ALA A 70 -29.39 -2.31 -8.96
CA ALA A 70 -28.31 -1.85 -8.09
C ALA A 70 -27.25 -2.94 -7.86
N THR A 71 -27.67 -4.20 -7.68
CA THR A 71 -26.75 -5.35 -7.58
C THR A 71 -25.99 -5.59 -8.88
N GLN A 72 -26.65 -5.49 -10.03
CA GLN A 72 -26.04 -5.63 -11.35
C GLN A 72 -25.08 -4.46 -11.64
N GLN A 73 -25.47 -3.22 -11.38
CA GLN A 73 -24.60 -2.04 -11.52
C GLN A 73 -23.35 -2.14 -10.64
N ARG A 74 -23.44 -2.65 -9.41
CA ARG A 74 -22.27 -2.90 -8.55
C ARG A 74 -21.37 -4.00 -9.12
N THR A 75 -21.95 -5.07 -9.67
CA THR A 75 -21.19 -6.14 -10.34
C THR A 75 -20.53 -5.62 -11.62
N HIS A 76 -21.24 -4.83 -12.43
CA HIS A 76 -20.72 -4.20 -13.64
C HIS A 76 -19.64 -3.15 -13.34
N ARG A 77 -19.79 -2.34 -12.29
CA ARG A 77 -18.75 -1.41 -11.83
C ARG A 77 -17.52 -2.15 -11.32
N ARG A 78 -17.70 -3.28 -10.62
CA ARG A 78 -16.60 -4.17 -10.21
C ARG A 78 -15.92 -4.83 -11.42
N ARG A 79 -16.68 -5.15 -12.48
CA ARG A 79 -16.16 -5.72 -13.75
C ARG A 79 -15.52 -4.66 -14.66
N GLN A 80 -15.97 -3.40 -14.61
CA GLN A 80 -15.31 -2.26 -15.25
C GLN A 80 -14.10 -1.74 -14.46
N ALA A 81 -14.02 -2.07 -13.16
CA ALA A 81 -12.83 -1.90 -12.32
C ALA A 81 -11.88 -3.11 -12.39
N ALA A 82 -12.19 -4.15 -13.15
CA ALA A 82 -11.16 -5.04 -13.69
C ALA A 82 -10.37 -4.24 -14.73
N PRO A 83 -9.04 -4.41 -14.82
CA PRO A 83 -8.19 -3.44 -15.51
C PRO A 83 -8.62 -3.36 -16.98
N ARG A 84 -9.21 -2.21 -17.35
CA ARG A 84 -9.13 -1.74 -18.72
C ARG A 84 -7.64 -1.76 -19.05
N GLY A 85 -7.30 -2.46 -20.12
CA GLY A 85 -5.92 -2.61 -20.57
C GLY A 85 -5.19 -1.28 -20.51
N THR A 86 -3.94 -1.36 -20.10
CA THR A 86 -2.90 -0.34 -20.11
C THR A 86 -3.03 0.58 -21.33
N GLN A 87 -3.89 1.60 -21.24
CA GLN A 87 -3.48 2.88 -21.77
C GLN A 87 -2.37 3.29 -20.83
N ALA A 88 -1.13 3.09 -21.29
CA ALA A 88 0.02 3.66 -20.65
C ALA A 88 -0.32 5.14 -20.50
N ALA A 89 -0.70 5.55 -19.29
CA ALA A 89 -0.70 6.95 -18.95
C ALA A 89 0.68 7.44 -19.38
N GLU A 90 0.74 8.47 -20.22
CA GLU A 90 2.00 9.07 -20.63
C GLU A 90 2.83 9.27 -19.37
N GLN A 91 3.93 8.53 -19.27
CA GLN A 91 4.75 8.60 -18.09
C GLN A 91 5.29 10.03 -18.04
N PRO A 92 5.19 10.70 -16.88
CA PRO A 92 5.82 12.00 -16.71
C PRO A 92 7.30 11.89 -17.15
N TYR A 93 7.78 12.93 -17.83
CA TYR A 93 9.15 13.00 -18.35
C TYR A 93 9.50 12.00 -19.48
N GLY A 94 8.51 11.47 -20.21
CA GLY A 94 8.74 10.71 -21.46
C GLY A 94 9.38 9.32 -21.25
N ARG A 95 9.28 8.77 -20.04
CA ARG A 95 9.87 7.47 -19.69
C ARG A 95 9.06 6.32 -20.28
N ASP A 96 9.73 5.21 -20.61
CA ASP A 96 9.03 3.98 -20.97
C ASP A 96 8.37 3.38 -19.72
N ALA A 97 7.05 3.16 -19.80
CA ALA A 97 6.27 2.58 -18.72
C ALA A 97 6.66 1.14 -18.41
N GLU A 98 7.17 0.38 -19.39
CA GLU A 98 7.65 -0.98 -19.18
C GLU A 98 8.98 -0.99 -18.44
N ALA A 99 9.96 -0.21 -18.89
CA ALA A 99 11.23 -0.04 -18.19
C ALA A 99 11.07 0.38 -16.72
N VAL A 100 10.13 1.29 -16.40
CA VAL A 100 9.85 1.70 -15.01
C VAL A 100 9.27 0.54 -14.18
N ARG A 101 8.41 -0.31 -14.77
CA ARG A 101 7.88 -1.49 -14.08
C ARG A 101 8.97 -2.50 -13.80
N ASP A 102 9.82 -2.79 -14.78
CA ASP A 102 10.93 -3.74 -14.66
C ASP A 102 11.91 -3.26 -13.58
N TYR A 103 12.23 -1.97 -13.59
CA TYR A 103 13.06 -1.36 -12.53
C TYR A 103 12.41 -1.48 -11.15
N GLN A 104 11.10 -1.25 -11.03
CA GLN A 104 10.39 -1.42 -9.77
C GLN A 104 10.43 -2.87 -9.26
N GLU A 105 10.37 -3.86 -10.15
CA GLU A 105 10.51 -5.28 -9.80
C GLU A 105 11.95 -5.63 -9.38
N ALA A 106 12.95 -5.10 -10.07
CA ALA A 106 14.35 -5.22 -9.67
C ALA A 106 14.59 -4.60 -8.28
N LEU A 107 14.09 -3.39 -8.03
CA LEU A 107 14.20 -2.71 -6.74
C LEU A 107 13.45 -3.47 -5.64
N THR A 108 12.29 -4.06 -5.94
CA THR A 108 11.58 -4.95 -5.01
C THR A 108 12.46 -6.13 -4.60
N THR A 109 13.20 -6.72 -5.55
CA THR A 109 14.09 -7.85 -5.28
C THR A 109 15.24 -7.46 -4.35
N VAL A 110 15.80 -6.26 -4.52
CA VAL A 110 16.82 -5.71 -3.61
C VAL A 110 16.28 -5.58 -2.18
N PHE A 111 15.09 -5.01 -2.01
CA PHE A 111 14.46 -4.90 -0.69
C PHE A 111 14.12 -6.25 -0.06
N MET A 112 13.77 -7.25 -0.86
CA MET A 112 13.57 -8.60 -0.35
C MET A 112 14.87 -9.23 0.14
N ALA A 113 15.99 -9.00 -0.56
CA ALA A 113 17.30 -9.48 -0.15
C ALA A 113 17.77 -8.87 1.18
N SER A 114 17.30 -7.66 1.52
CA SER A 114 17.56 -7.04 2.84
C SER A 114 16.65 -7.56 3.96
N GLY A 115 15.81 -8.56 3.70
CA GLY A 115 14.96 -9.20 4.71
C GLY A 115 13.53 -8.66 4.79
N LEU A 116 13.14 -7.71 3.93
CA LEU A 116 11.76 -7.23 3.93
C LEU A 116 10.80 -8.26 3.33
N PRO A 117 9.61 -8.48 3.92
CA PRO A 117 8.58 -9.29 3.29
C PRO A 117 8.18 -8.73 1.93
N LYS A 118 7.92 -9.61 0.96
CA LYS A 118 7.61 -9.25 -0.44
C LYS A 118 6.60 -8.12 -0.60
N MET A 119 5.54 -8.09 0.21
CA MET A 119 4.52 -7.04 0.08
C MET A 119 5.03 -5.65 0.48
N MET A 120 5.85 -5.58 1.53
CA MET A 120 6.43 -4.35 2.05
C MET A 120 7.50 -3.81 1.08
N ALA A 121 8.32 -4.70 0.55
CA ALA A 121 9.28 -4.41 -0.53
C ALA A 121 8.59 -3.81 -1.75
N ARG A 122 7.46 -4.39 -2.19
CA ARG A 122 6.65 -3.85 -3.29
C ARG A 122 6.06 -2.47 -2.99
N VAL A 123 5.60 -2.23 -1.77
CA VAL A 123 5.10 -0.90 -1.35
C VAL A 123 6.20 0.14 -1.41
N LEU A 124 7.40 -0.16 -0.88
CA LEU A 124 8.56 0.73 -1.01
C LEU A 124 8.91 0.97 -2.48
N GLY A 125 8.99 -0.09 -3.29
CA GLY A 125 9.24 0.03 -4.72
C GLY A 125 8.30 1.04 -5.40
N CYS A 126 6.99 0.98 -5.11
CA CYS A 126 6.02 1.94 -5.64
C CYS A 126 6.19 3.37 -5.11
N LEU A 127 6.62 3.55 -3.87
CA LEU A 127 6.84 4.86 -3.28
C LEU A 127 8.13 5.51 -3.80
N TYR A 128 9.19 4.74 -4.04
CA TYR A 128 10.44 5.23 -4.63
C TYR A 128 10.30 5.61 -6.10
N THR A 129 9.41 4.96 -6.85
CA THR A 129 9.24 5.20 -8.29
C THR A 129 8.12 6.19 -8.63
N THR A 130 7.47 6.81 -7.63
CA THR A 130 6.39 7.77 -7.86
C THR A 130 6.89 9.21 -7.93
N ASP A 131 6.60 9.92 -9.01
CA ASP A 131 7.05 11.32 -9.16
C ASP A 131 6.33 12.30 -8.24
N THR A 132 5.16 11.92 -7.72
CA THR A 132 4.42 12.71 -6.74
C THR A 132 5.09 12.73 -5.36
N GLY A 133 6.14 11.93 -5.15
CA GLY A 133 6.80 11.71 -3.86
C GLY A 133 5.93 11.05 -2.79
N SER A 134 4.65 10.82 -3.07
CA SER A 134 3.67 10.35 -2.10
C SER A 134 2.50 9.61 -2.76
N LEU A 135 1.94 8.62 -2.05
CA LEU A 135 0.77 7.86 -2.51
C LEU A 135 -0.25 7.64 -1.39
N THR A 136 -1.52 7.59 -1.75
CA THR A 136 -2.62 7.17 -0.87
C THR A 136 -2.75 5.66 -0.81
N ALA A 137 -3.46 5.15 0.20
CA ALA A 137 -3.77 3.72 0.32
C ALA A 137 -4.48 3.16 -0.93
N SER A 138 -5.39 3.95 -1.51
CA SER A 138 -6.13 3.56 -2.72
C SER A 138 -5.23 3.49 -3.96
N GLU A 139 -4.30 4.43 -4.11
CA GLU A 139 -3.36 4.43 -5.23
C GLU A 139 -2.38 3.27 -5.12
N LEU A 140 -1.87 2.99 -3.91
CA LEU A 140 -1.05 1.80 -3.66
C LEU A 140 -1.80 0.51 -3.96
N ALA A 141 -3.05 0.38 -3.51
CA ALA A 141 -3.87 -0.81 -3.78
C ALA A 141 -4.10 -1.02 -5.28
N GLN A 142 -4.35 0.07 -6.02
CA GLN A 142 -4.54 0.05 -7.46
C GLN A 142 -3.26 -0.31 -8.21
N ARG A 143 -2.14 0.36 -7.91
CA ARG A 143 -0.85 0.13 -8.58
C ARG A 143 -0.32 -1.28 -8.32
N LEU A 144 -0.44 -1.77 -7.09
CA LEU A 144 0.05 -3.08 -6.69
C LEU A 144 -0.92 -4.22 -7.02
N GLN A 145 -2.16 -3.90 -7.41
CA GLN A 145 -3.24 -4.86 -7.66
C GLN A 145 -3.51 -5.75 -6.43
N VAL A 146 -3.59 -5.14 -5.26
CA VAL A 146 -3.80 -5.83 -3.97
C VAL A 146 -4.96 -5.22 -3.19
N SER A 147 -5.41 -5.93 -2.15
CA SER A 147 -6.49 -5.43 -1.30
C SER A 147 -6.06 -4.21 -0.47
N PRO A 148 -6.97 -3.27 -0.15
CA PRO A 148 -6.67 -2.18 0.78
C PRO A 148 -6.16 -2.66 2.13
N ALA A 149 -6.66 -3.79 2.63
CA ALA A 149 -6.20 -4.37 3.89
C ALA A 149 -4.73 -4.83 3.83
N SER A 150 -4.29 -5.38 2.68
CA SER A 150 -2.90 -5.74 2.44
C SER A 150 -1.99 -4.51 2.47
N VAL A 151 -2.44 -3.41 1.87
CA VAL A 151 -1.74 -2.12 1.92
C VAL A 151 -1.66 -1.61 3.35
N SER A 152 -2.77 -1.58 4.09
CA SER A 152 -2.77 -1.12 5.49
C SER A 152 -1.81 -1.92 6.37
N LYS A 153 -1.75 -3.25 6.21
CA LYS A 153 -0.80 -4.08 6.95
C LYS A 153 0.65 -3.81 6.55
N ALA A 154 0.92 -3.63 5.26
CA ALA A 154 2.26 -3.31 4.78
C ALA A 154 2.74 -1.93 5.28
N ILE A 155 1.86 -0.93 5.22
CA ILE A 155 2.12 0.42 5.75
C ILE A 155 2.39 0.36 7.25
N ALA A 156 1.54 -0.31 8.05
CA ALA A 156 1.74 -0.39 9.49
C ALA A 156 3.10 -1.03 9.85
N PHE A 157 3.51 -2.05 9.10
CA PHE A 157 4.83 -2.67 9.27
C PHE A 157 5.97 -1.72 8.88
N LEU A 158 5.85 -1.01 7.76
CA LEU A 158 6.86 -0.07 7.29
C LEU A 158 6.96 1.18 8.18
N GLU A 159 5.83 1.68 8.69
CA GLU A 159 5.77 2.71 9.75
C GLU A 159 6.48 2.19 11.01
N SER A 160 6.23 0.93 11.40
CA SER A 160 6.97 0.28 12.48
C SER A 160 8.41 -0.08 12.12
N LEU A 161 8.94 0.26 10.94
CA LEU A 161 10.37 0.24 10.65
C LEU A 161 10.93 1.65 10.42
N GLU A 162 10.07 2.67 10.57
CA GLU A 162 10.34 4.07 10.22
C GLU A 162 10.80 4.25 8.77
N LEU A 163 10.41 3.34 7.87
CA LEU A 163 10.72 3.40 6.44
C LEU A 163 9.66 4.14 5.62
N VAL A 164 8.50 4.40 6.21
CA VAL A 164 7.41 5.17 5.61
C VAL A 164 6.83 6.09 6.67
N ARG A 165 6.50 7.33 6.28
CA ARG A 165 5.77 8.28 7.11
C ARG A 165 4.39 8.56 6.54
N ARG A 166 3.41 8.72 7.42
CA ARG A 166 2.07 9.20 7.08
C ARG A 166 2.01 10.72 7.19
N GLN A 167 1.55 11.36 6.12
CA GLN A 167 1.27 12.78 6.05
C GLN A 167 -0.21 13.01 5.75
N ARG A 168 -0.77 14.14 6.21
CA ARG A 168 -2.13 14.57 5.86
C ARG A 168 -2.03 15.68 4.84
N ASP A 169 -2.59 15.44 3.66
CA ASP A 169 -2.72 16.46 2.62
C ASP A 169 -3.79 17.51 2.99
N GLU A 170 -3.83 18.65 2.32
CA GLU A 170 -4.78 19.77 2.53
C GLU A 170 -6.24 19.29 2.50
N ARG A 171 -6.51 18.24 1.73
CA ARG A 171 -7.83 17.58 1.61
C ARG A 171 -8.12 16.53 2.70
N ARG A 172 -7.35 16.51 3.79
CA ARG A 172 -7.40 15.53 4.91
C ARG A 172 -7.26 14.06 4.49
N ARG A 173 -6.63 13.79 3.34
CA ARG A 173 -6.35 12.41 2.91
C ARG A 173 -4.98 12.00 3.42
N GLU A 174 -4.89 10.77 3.90
CA GLU A 174 -3.62 10.17 4.31
C GLU A 174 -2.79 9.83 3.08
N ARG A 175 -1.56 10.35 3.05
CA ARG A 175 -0.54 10.05 2.06
C ARG A 175 0.66 9.43 2.74
N TYR A 176 1.28 8.50 2.05
CA TYR A 176 2.48 7.80 2.50
C TYR A 176 3.66 8.29 1.69
N VAL A 177 4.74 8.60 2.39
CA VAL A 177 5.97 9.17 1.83
C VAL A 177 7.15 8.33 2.30
N VAL A 178 8.10 8.11 1.40
CA VAL A 178 9.45 7.71 1.77
C VAL A 178 10.29 8.98 1.71
N ASP A 179 10.83 9.39 2.86
CA ASP A 179 11.60 10.62 3.02
C ASP A 179 13.07 10.24 3.20
N ASP A 180 14.00 11.06 2.71
CA ASP A 180 15.44 10.83 2.76
C ASP A 180 15.94 10.70 4.21
N ASP A 181 15.27 11.40 5.13
CA ASP A 181 15.50 11.29 6.57
C ASP A 181 15.14 9.92 7.15
N LEU A 182 14.34 9.10 6.45
CA LEU A 182 13.90 7.79 6.95
C LEU A 182 15.01 6.75 6.93
N TRP A 183 16.00 6.85 6.04
CA TRP A 183 17.19 6.00 6.11
C TRP A 183 18.04 6.33 7.32
N TYR A 184 18.20 7.62 7.63
CA TYR A 184 18.86 8.07 8.84
C TYR A 184 18.13 7.55 10.08
N GLN A 185 16.81 7.77 10.18
CA GLN A 185 16.02 7.31 11.34
C GLN A 185 16.02 5.78 11.46
N SER A 186 15.93 5.06 10.34
CA SER A 186 16.02 3.60 10.31
C SER A 186 17.38 3.09 10.82
N MET A 187 18.49 3.71 10.40
CA MET A 187 19.83 3.36 10.89
C MET A 187 19.97 3.62 12.40
N ILE A 188 19.54 4.78 12.89
CA ILE A 188 19.55 5.10 14.32
C ILE A 188 18.68 4.11 15.11
N ARG A 189 17.54 3.69 14.55
CA ARG A 189 16.67 2.72 15.20
C ARG A 189 17.22 1.30 15.19
N SER A 190 17.89 0.87 14.11
CA SER A 190 18.60 -0.41 14.09
C SER A 190 19.69 -0.46 15.17
N ALA A 191 20.38 0.64 15.43
CA ALA A 191 21.34 0.72 16.55
C ALA A 191 20.65 0.53 17.91
N ARG A 192 19.47 1.15 18.13
CA ARG A 192 18.70 0.95 19.38
C ARG A 192 18.21 -0.49 19.57
N TYR A 193 17.84 -1.20 18.49
CA TYR A 193 17.46 -2.61 18.59
C TYR A 193 18.63 -3.51 19.00
N ASN A 194 19.85 -3.16 18.58
CA ASN A 194 21.03 -3.87 19.06
C ASN A 194 21.24 -3.67 20.56
N ASP A 195 20.91 -2.48 21.11
CA ASP A 195 21.02 -2.22 22.56
C ASP A 195 20.12 -3.18 23.37
N GLU A 196 18.90 -3.44 22.91
CA GLU A 196 18.00 -4.43 23.54
C GLU A 196 18.62 -5.83 23.53
N PHE A 197 19.25 -6.24 22.43
CA PHE A 197 19.95 -7.52 22.35
C PHE A 197 21.18 -7.56 23.26
N ILE A 198 21.96 -6.47 23.32
CA ILE A 198 23.15 -6.35 24.18
C ILE A 198 22.75 -6.52 25.65
N GLU A 199 21.68 -5.87 26.09
CA GLU A 199 21.16 -6.03 27.45
C GLU A 199 20.67 -7.45 27.73
N ALA A 200 19.93 -8.06 26.80
CA ALA A 200 19.49 -9.45 26.92
C ALA A 200 20.68 -10.42 26.99
N ALA A 201 21.73 -10.17 26.20
CA ALA A 201 22.96 -10.97 26.20
C ALA A 201 23.70 -10.85 27.54
N ARG A 202 23.79 -9.65 28.12
CA ARG A 202 24.39 -9.41 29.46
C ARG A 202 23.64 -10.18 30.55
N GLN A 203 22.31 -10.17 30.53
CA GLN A 203 21.48 -10.98 31.44
C GLN A 203 21.72 -12.48 31.23
N GLY A 204 21.79 -12.92 29.97
CA GLY A 204 22.07 -14.32 29.61
C GLY A 204 23.43 -14.81 30.12
N VAL A 205 24.47 -13.97 30.07
CA VAL A 205 25.80 -14.28 30.62
C VAL A 205 25.74 -14.55 32.13
N ALA A 206 25.02 -13.71 32.88
CA ALA A 206 24.85 -13.89 34.32
C ALA A 206 24.12 -15.20 34.67
N ILE A 207 23.13 -15.60 33.86
CA ILE A 207 22.36 -16.83 34.05
C ILE A 207 23.17 -18.08 33.68
N LEU A 208 23.88 -18.03 32.54
CA LEU A 208 24.60 -19.17 31.99
C LEU A 208 25.95 -19.42 32.68
N GLY A 209 26.39 -18.50 33.53
CA GLY A 209 27.67 -18.56 34.21
C GLY A 209 28.78 -17.94 33.36
N PRO A 210 29.49 -16.92 33.86
CA PRO A 210 30.65 -16.35 33.19
C PRO A 210 31.72 -17.39 32.85
N GLY A 211 32.36 -17.25 31.69
CA GLY A 211 33.42 -18.15 31.24
C GLY A 211 32.95 -19.49 30.67
N THR A 212 31.64 -19.77 30.65
CA THR A 212 31.11 -20.91 29.89
C THR A 212 31.15 -20.64 28.39
N PRO A 213 31.25 -21.67 27.52
CA PRO A 213 31.25 -21.45 26.07
C PRO A 213 30.00 -20.72 25.54
N ALA A 214 28.86 -20.87 26.22
CA ALA A 214 27.63 -20.16 25.86
C ALA A 214 27.67 -18.68 26.25
N ALA A 215 28.14 -18.37 27.47
CA ALA A 215 28.37 -17.00 27.90
C ALA A 215 29.38 -16.28 26.99
N THR A 216 30.49 -16.93 26.63
CA THR A 216 31.49 -16.35 25.72
C THR A 216 30.92 -16.00 24.35
N ARG A 217 30.00 -16.80 23.79
CA ARG A 217 29.33 -16.45 22.53
C ARG A 217 28.46 -15.20 22.67
N LEU A 218 27.70 -15.08 23.77
CA LEU A 218 26.88 -13.91 24.05
C LEU A 218 27.72 -12.66 24.28
N GLU A 219 28.81 -12.77 25.05
CA GLU A 219 29.77 -11.68 25.29
C GLU A 219 30.39 -11.20 23.98
N ASN A 220 30.81 -12.12 23.11
CA ASN A 220 31.39 -11.77 21.82
C ASN A 220 30.38 -11.07 20.90
N ALA A 221 29.13 -11.58 20.84
CA ALA A 221 28.07 -10.98 20.06
C ALA A 221 27.72 -9.56 20.58
N ALA A 222 27.55 -9.41 21.89
CA ALA A 222 27.26 -8.13 22.52
C ALA A 222 28.37 -7.11 22.25
N ARG A 223 29.64 -7.50 22.45
CA ARG A 223 30.79 -6.62 22.19
C ARG A 223 30.87 -6.14 20.74
N PHE A 224 30.59 -7.04 19.79
CA PHE A 224 30.60 -6.68 18.38
C PHE A 224 29.45 -5.72 18.03
N LEU A 225 28.22 -6.03 18.49
CA LEU A 225 27.05 -5.20 18.23
C LEU A 225 27.17 -3.81 18.86
N ASP A 226 27.75 -3.71 20.06
CA ASP A 226 28.02 -2.44 20.76
C ASP A 226 28.92 -1.54 19.90
N PHE A 227 30.05 -2.09 19.44
CA PHE A 227 30.96 -1.38 18.54
C PHE A 227 30.30 -0.93 17.23
N VAL A 228 29.51 -1.82 16.60
CA VAL A 228 28.82 -1.52 15.34
C VAL A 228 27.74 -0.47 15.54
N SER A 229 26.94 -0.54 16.60
CA SER A 229 25.89 0.43 16.91
C SER A 229 26.47 1.83 17.09
N GLU A 230 27.54 1.97 17.87
CA GLU A 230 28.20 3.26 18.02
C GLU A 230 28.76 3.79 16.69
N ALA A 231 29.36 2.93 15.88
CA ALA A 231 29.90 3.31 14.57
C ALA A 231 28.79 3.76 13.61
N LEU A 232 27.66 3.04 13.58
CA LEU A 232 26.48 3.39 12.78
C LEU A 232 25.88 4.72 13.20
N ILE A 233 25.74 4.97 14.52
CA ILE A 233 25.21 6.25 15.02
C ILE A 233 26.13 7.40 14.61
N ARG A 234 27.44 7.27 14.84
CA ARG A 234 28.41 8.30 14.44
C ARG A 234 28.38 8.56 12.94
N ALA A 235 28.35 7.50 12.12
CA ALA A 235 28.29 7.63 10.67
C ALA A 235 26.98 8.27 10.20
N ALA A 236 25.85 7.92 10.81
CA ALA A 236 24.55 8.51 10.50
C ALA A 236 24.52 10.01 10.86
N GLU A 237 25.04 10.40 12.02
CA GLU A 237 25.15 11.80 12.44
C GLU A 237 26.03 12.63 11.48
N GLN A 238 27.15 12.06 11.03
CA GLN A 238 28.05 12.70 10.05
C GLN A 238 27.41 12.78 8.64
N GLY A 239 26.72 11.73 8.23
CA GLY A 239 26.05 11.65 6.92
C GLY A 239 24.83 12.55 6.78
N ARG A 240 24.31 13.11 7.89
CA ARG A 240 23.17 14.02 7.88
C ARG A 240 23.39 15.24 6.99
N GLU A 241 24.61 15.76 6.89
CA GLU A 241 24.94 16.88 5.99
C GLU A 241 24.94 16.49 4.50
N VAL A 242 25.19 15.21 4.20
CA VAL A 242 25.19 14.68 2.82
C VAL A 242 23.75 14.55 2.30
N LEU A 243 22.80 14.14 3.14
CA LEU A 243 21.38 14.03 2.79
C LEU A 243 20.75 15.38 2.45
N TYR A 244 21.25 16.48 3.03
CA TYR A 244 20.75 17.84 2.78
C TYR A 244 21.66 18.69 1.88
N THR A 245 22.57 18.08 1.12
CA THR A 245 23.28 18.83 0.07
C THR A 245 22.28 19.23 -1.00
N LYS A 246 21.78 20.44 -0.83
CA LYS A 246 20.78 21.15 -1.62
C LYS A 246 21.00 20.87 -3.10
N ALA A 247 19.99 20.30 -3.76
CA ALA A 247 19.80 20.55 -5.18
C ALA A 247 19.56 22.05 -5.30
N GLU A 248 20.62 22.82 -5.56
CA GLU A 248 20.49 24.22 -5.90
C GLU A 248 19.56 24.32 -7.09
N THR A 249 18.39 24.85 -6.77
CA THR A 249 17.37 25.27 -7.72
C THR A 249 18.05 26.27 -8.65
N THR A 250 18.30 25.87 -9.90
CA THR A 250 18.60 26.77 -11.00
C THR A 250 17.33 27.54 -11.38
N ALA A 251 16.99 28.50 -10.55
CA ALA A 251 16.11 29.64 -10.79
C ALA A 251 16.47 30.62 -9.67
N ASP A 252 17.11 31.76 -9.91
CA ASP A 252 16.68 32.85 -10.80
C ASP A 252 17.76 33.96 -10.86
N GLY A 253 17.70 34.82 -11.87
CA GLY A 253 18.46 36.08 -11.98
C GLY A 253 19.67 36.02 -12.92
N THR A 254 19.78 36.80 -14.00
CA THR A 254 19.03 38.03 -14.32
C THR A 254 19.25 38.37 -15.80
N ALA A 255 18.23 38.99 -16.39
CA ALA A 255 18.25 39.62 -17.70
C ALA A 255 19.23 40.81 -17.80
N GLU A 256 19.52 41.15 -19.06
CA GLU A 256 19.98 42.44 -19.59
C GLU A 256 21.43 42.90 -19.33
N ALA A 257 22.23 42.85 -20.40
CA ALA A 257 23.08 43.97 -20.79
C ALA A 257 23.10 44.02 -22.33
N GLY A 258 22.46 45.05 -22.90
CA GLY A 258 22.51 45.34 -24.32
C GLY A 258 23.76 46.11 -24.74
N SER A 259 23.91 46.22 -26.06
CA SER A 259 24.83 47.07 -26.83
C SER A 259 26.31 46.68 -26.74
N ASP A 260 27.16 46.78 -27.75
CA ASP A 260 27.12 47.06 -29.19
C ASP A 260 28.62 47.05 -29.54
N HIS A 261 29.06 46.35 -30.59
CA HIS A 261 30.24 46.71 -31.40
C HIS A 261 30.49 45.68 -32.53
N GLY A 262 30.01 46.05 -33.73
CA GLY A 262 30.80 46.05 -34.98
C GLY A 262 30.99 44.74 -35.76
N PRO A 263 30.40 44.60 -36.97
CA PRO A 263 30.73 43.50 -37.88
C PRO A 263 32.03 43.76 -38.63
N ALA A 264 32.89 42.75 -38.67
CA ALA A 264 34.08 42.70 -39.51
C ALA A 264 33.69 42.74 -41.00
N SER A 265 34.27 43.69 -41.75
CA SER A 265 34.24 43.70 -43.22
C SER A 265 35.66 43.86 -43.74
N VAL A 266 36.09 42.85 -44.47
CA VAL A 266 37.39 42.70 -45.15
C VAL A 266 37.44 43.65 -46.36
N PRO A 267 38.57 44.34 -46.64
CA PRO A 267 38.72 45.07 -47.90
C PRO A 267 39.33 44.17 -48.98
N THR A 268 38.59 44.00 -50.08
CA THR A 268 39.11 43.51 -51.36
C THR A 268 39.66 44.70 -52.14
N THR A 269 40.96 44.69 -52.45
CA THR A 269 41.60 45.61 -53.40
C THR A 269 41.79 44.90 -54.72
N THR A 270 41.27 45.48 -55.81
CA THR A 270 41.73 45.24 -57.19
C THR A 270 41.81 46.59 -57.89
N ALA A 271 43.00 46.87 -58.45
CA ALA A 271 43.39 47.79 -59.52
C ALA A 271 42.79 49.21 -59.56
#